data_AF-A0A2G6WSY1-F1
#
_entry.id   AF-A0A2G6WSY1-F1
#
_cell.length_a   1.000
_cell.length_b   1.000
_cell.length_c   1.000
_cell.angle_alpha   90.00
_cell.angle_beta   90.00
_cell.angle_gamma   90.00
#
_symmetry.space_group_name_H-M   'P 1'
#
loop_
_entity.id
_entity.type
_entity.pdbx_description
1 polymer ?
#
loop_
_entity_poly.entity_id
_entity_poly.type
_entity_poly.pdbx_seq_one_letter_code
_entity_poly.pdbx_strand_id
1 'polypeptide(L)' 'MTETAKVKGPASYFPSIEKTYGQPIAHWMDMLQAAGPLKHMELVSQLKTQHKMGHGHANALVAAFLAKK' A
#
# COMPACT_ATOMS: atom_id res chain seq x y z
N MET A 1 18.70 15.27 6.34
CA MET A 1 17.92 14.91 7.53
C MET A 1 16.57 14.41 7.04
N THR A 2 16.24 13.12 7.19
CA THR A 2 14.95 12.58 6.72
C THR A 2 13.92 12.77 7.82
N GLU A 3 13.10 13.80 7.65
CA GLU A 3 12.04 14.20 8.58
C GLU A 3 11.00 13.08 8.70
N THR A 4 11.02 12.34 9.80
CA THR A 4 9.94 11.41 10.18
C THR A 4 8.76 12.25 10.66
N ALA A 5 8.10 12.94 9.71
CA ALA A 5 6.76 13.45 9.92
C ALA A 5 5.95 12.27 10.42
N LYS A 6 5.41 12.39 11.63
CA LYS A 6 4.66 11.37 12.36
C LYS A 6 3.39 11.09 11.55
N VAL A 7 3.51 10.35 10.46
CA VAL A 7 2.40 9.96 9.58
C VAL A 7 1.46 9.20 10.48
N LYS A 8 0.32 9.81 10.81
CA LYS A 8 -0.78 9.16 11.53
C LYS A 8 -1.69 8.57 10.46
N GLY A 9 -1.93 7.26 10.52
CA GLY A 9 -2.83 6.57 9.59
C GLY A 9 -2.13 5.49 8.76
N PRO A 10 -2.75 4.95 7.70
CA PRO A 10 -2.20 3.86 6.90
C PRO A 10 -0.80 4.16 6.31
N ALA A 11 -0.47 5.44 6.14
CA ALA A 11 0.86 5.89 5.71
C ALA A 11 1.99 5.58 6.72
N SER A 12 1.69 5.29 7.99
CA SER A 12 2.72 4.85 8.97
C SER A 12 3.37 3.52 8.58
N TYR A 13 2.65 2.68 7.83
CA TYR A 13 3.15 1.37 7.39
C TYR A 13 4.06 1.47 6.16
N PHE A 14 4.09 2.61 5.49
CA PHE A 14 4.79 2.77 4.21
C PHE A 14 6.29 2.48 4.31
N PRO A 15 7.06 3.04 5.28
CA PRO A 15 8.47 2.73 5.40
C PRO A 15 8.75 1.25 5.64
N SER A 16 7.87 0.58 6.39
CA SER A 16 7.98 -0.86 6.65
C SER A 16 7.68 -1.68 5.39
N ILE A 17 6.69 -1.29 4.58
CA ILE A 17 6.35 -1.94 3.32
C ILE A 17 7.52 -1.81 2.33
N GLU A 18 8.06 -0.61 2.15
CA GLU A 18 9.21 -0.39 1.27
C GLU A 18 10.43 -1.19 1.73
N LYS A 19 10.66 -1.28 3.04
CA LYS A 19 11.75 -2.07 3.61
C LYS A 19 11.53 -3.58 3.46
N THR A 20 10.29 -4.07 3.60
CA THR A 20 9.95 -5.49 3.51
C THR A 20 9.91 -5.99 2.07
N TYR A 21 9.36 -5.20 1.15
CA TYR A 21 9.13 -5.61 -0.24
C TYR A 21 10.12 -4.98 -1.24
N GLY A 22 10.96 -4.05 -0.80
CA GLY A 22 12.05 -3.49 -1.61
C GLY A 22 11.61 -2.53 -2.72
N GLN A 23 10.34 -2.13 -2.75
CA GLN A 23 9.79 -1.25 -3.79
C GLN A 23 9.10 -0.03 -3.18
N PRO A 24 9.20 1.14 -3.85
CA PRO A 24 8.66 2.38 -3.32
C PRO A 24 7.13 2.39 -3.29
N ILE A 25 6.50 3.15 -2.39
CA ILE A 25 5.03 3.27 -2.31
C ILE A 25 4.39 3.66 -3.64
N ALA A 26 5.04 4.53 -4.41
CA ALA A 26 4.56 4.92 -5.72
C ALA A 26 4.34 3.71 -6.65
N HIS A 27 5.21 2.70 -6.60
CA HIS A 27 5.07 1.48 -7.39
C HIS A 27 3.81 0.69 -7.00
N TRP A 28 3.54 0.59 -5.70
CA TRP A 28 2.34 -0.07 -5.19
C TRP A 28 1.05 0.67 -5.55
N MET A 29 1.07 2.00 -5.48
CA MET A 29 -0.07 2.84 -5.86
C MET A 29 -0.36 2.74 -7.37
N ASP A 30 0.68 2.71 -8.20
CA ASP A 30 0.55 2.52 -9.64
C ASP A 30 -0.07 1.16 -9.98
N MET A 31 0.35 0.08 -9.31
CA MET A 31 -0.28 -1.23 -9.46
C MET A 31 -1.75 -1.23 -9.04
N LEU A 32 -2.09 -0.56 -7.93
CA LEU A 32 -3.49 -0.42 -7.50
C LEU A 32 -4.32 0.40 -8.50
N GLN A 33 -3.71 1.40 -9.14
CA GLN A 33 -4.35 2.18 -10.20
C GLN A 33 -4.54 1.35 -11.48
N ALA A 34 -3.53 0.57 -11.87
CA ALA A 34 -3.57 -0.34 -13.01
C ALA A 34 -4.57 -1.49 -12.80
N ALA A 35 -4.78 -1.93 -11.55
CA ALA A 35 -5.78 -2.93 -11.19
C ALA A 35 -7.22 -2.43 -11.44
N GLY A 36 -7.43 -1.12 -11.58
CA GLY A 36 -8.72 -0.51 -11.93
C GLY A 36 -9.64 -0.24 -10.72
N PRO A 37 -10.92 0.11 -10.96
CA PRO A 37 -11.90 0.44 -9.92
C PRO A 37 -12.43 -0.84 -9.23
N LEU A 38 -11.52 -1.61 -8.65
CA LEU A 38 -11.86 -2.79 -7.88
C LEU A 38 -12.29 -2.42 -6.46
N LYS A 39 -13.06 -3.31 -5.83
CA LYS A 39 -13.44 -3.18 -4.42
C LYS A 39 -12.18 -3.30 -3.54
N HIS A 40 -12.21 -2.68 -2.36
CA HIS A 40 -11.12 -2.73 -1.38
C HIS A 40 -10.58 -4.16 -1.17
N MET A 41 -11.47 -5.13 -0.96
CA MET A 41 -11.08 -6.53 -0.73
C MET A 41 -10.39 -7.18 -1.93
N GLU A 42 -10.79 -6.83 -3.16
CA GLU A 42 -10.19 -7.34 -4.39
C GLU A 42 -8.76 -6.80 -4.57
N LEU A 43 -8.56 -5.50 -4.31
CA LEU A 43 -7.24 -4.87 -4.32
C LEU A 43 -6.31 -5.48 -3.27
N VAL A 44 -6.82 -5.72 -2.05
CA VAL A 44 -6.08 -6.40 -0.99
C VAL A 44 -5.71 -7.83 -1.41
N SER A 45 -6.64 -8.55 -2.02
CA SER A 45 -6.40 -9.92 -2.50
C SER A 45 -5.35 -9.97 -3.61
N GLN A 46 -5.33 -9.00 -4.53
CA GLN A 46 -4.30 -8.89 -5.56
C GLN A 46 -2.91 -8.68 -4.96
N LEU A 47 -2.75 -7.74 -4.02
CA LEU A 47 -1.45 -7.50 -3.36
C LEU A 47 -0.96 -8.75 -2.60
N LYS A 48 -1.88 -9.46 -1.96
CA LYS A 48 -1.58 -10.73 -1.29
C LYS A 48 -1.16 -11.81 -2.28
N THR A 49 -1.86 -11.94 -3.42
CA THR A 49 -1.62 -13.02 -4.39
C THR A 49 -0.37 -12.77 -5.22
N GLN A 50 -0.20 -11.55 -5.74
CA GLN A 50 0.93 -11.19 -6.61
C GLN A 50 2.24 -11.01 -5.82
N HIS A 51 2.18 -10.39 -4.63
CA HIS A 51 3.39 -9.98 -3.90
C HIS A 51 3.55 -10.67 -2.55
N LYS A 52 2.71 -11.66 -2.24
CA LYS A 52 2.69 -12.35 -0.93
C LYS A 52 2.64 -11.36 0.23
N MET A 53 1.95 -10.24 0.01
CA MET A 53 1.88 -9.17 0.98
C MET A 53 1.05 -9.59 2.20
N GLY A 54 1.48 -9.19 3.40
CA GLY A 54 0.71 -9.45 4.62
C GLY A 54 -0.60 -8.67 4.64
N HIS A 55 -1.61 -9.17 5.37
CA HIS A 55 -2.94 -8.53 5.40
C HIS A 55 -2.88 -7.06 5.85
N GLY A 56 -2.12 -6.75 6.91
CA GLY A 56 -1.97 -5.38 7.40
C GLY A 56 -1.31 -4.43 6.39
N HIS A 57 -0.26 -4.90 5.70
CA HIS A 57 0.45 -4.12 4.67
C HIS A 57 -0.44 -3.85 3.45
N ALA A 58 -1.12 -4.88 2.95
CA ALA A 58 -2.02 -4.75 1.81
C ALA A 58 -3.20 -3.82 2.15
N ASN A 59 -3.79 -3.98 3.34
CA ASN A 59 -4.87 -3.12 3.80
C ASN A 59 -4.43 -1.65 3.93
N ALA A 60 -3.23 -1.39 4.43
CA ALA A 60 -2.70 -0.03 4.55
C ALA A 60 -2.53 0.65 3.17
N LEU A 61 -1.99 -0.05 2.17
CA LEU A 61 -1.83 0.49 0.82
C LEU A 61 -3.19 0.79 0.18
N VAL A 62 -4.12 -0.16 0.24
CA VAL A 62 -5.44 0.00 -0.36
C VAL A 62 -6.24 1.10 0.34
N ALA A 63 -6.22 1.14 1.67
CA ALA A 63 -6.89 2.20 2.43
C ALA A 63 -6.32 3.58 2.09
N ALA A 64 -5.00 3.70 1.97
CA ALA A 64 -4.36 4.96 1.60
C ALA A 64 -4.64 5.35 0.13
N PHE A 65 -4.68 4.38 -0.79
CA PHE A 65 -5.05 4.60 -2.19
C PHE A 65 -6.49 5.10 -2.32
N LEU A 66 -7.43 4.44 -1.64
CA LEU A 66 -8.84 4.81 -1.64
C LEU A 66 -9.09 6.15 -0.94
N ALA A 67 -8.33 6.48 0.11
CA ALA A 67 -8.42 7.77 0.78
C ALA A 67 -7.85 8.94 -0.05
N LYS A 68 -7.01 8.66 -1.04
CA LYS A 68 -6.42 9.65 -1.95
C LYS A 68 -7.21 9.86 -3.24
N LYS A 69 -8.18 9.00 -3.53
CA LYS A 69 -9.03 9.03 -4.73
C LYS A 69 -10.34 9.76 -4.44
#